data_AF-Q0FL04-F1
#
_entry.id   AF-Q0FL04-F1
#
_cell.length_a   1.000
_cell.length_b   1.000
_cell.length_c   1.000
_cell.angle_alpha   90.00
_cell.angle_beta   90.00
_cell.angle_gamma   90.00
#
_symmetry.space_group_name_H-M   'P 1'
#
loop_
_entity.id
_entity.type
_entity.pdbx_description
1 polymer ?
#
loop_
_entity_poly.entity_id
_entity_poly.type
_entity_poly.pdbx_seq_one_letter_code
_entity_poly.pdbx_strand_id
1 'polypeptide(L)'
;MKLLVTEDDRKIRLTEKETNILKFLYRSTEGVVPRDVLLHEVWGYNAGVTTHTLETHIYRLRQKIEPDPSNARILVTESGGYRLVA
;
A
#
# COMPACT_ATOMS: atom_id res chain seq x y z
N MET A 1 -4.81 6.37 14.13
CA MET A 1 -5.50 6.67 12.85
C MET A 1 -4.85 7.89 12.24
N LYS A 2 -4.52 7.88 10.93
CA LYS A 2 -3.96 9.05 10.23
C LYS A 2 -4.90 9.55 9.15
N LEU A 3 -4.72 10.81 8.75
CA LEU A 3 -5.42 11.43 7.64
C LEU A 3 -4.44 11.63 6.48
N LEU A 4 -4.83 11.19 5.29
CA LEU A 4 -4.22 11.56 4.03
C LEU A 4 -5.09 12.67 3.42
N VAL A 5 -4.47 13.74 2.94
CA VAL A 5 -5.14 14.83 2.23
C VAL A 5 -4.69 14.77 0.79
N THR A 6 -5.64 14.70 -0.12
CA THR A 6 -5.40 14.70 -1.56
C THR A 6 -5.38 16.12 -2.13
N GLU A 7 -5.02 16.28 -3.40
CA GLU A 7 -4.95 17.60 -4.06
C GLU A 7 -6.31 18.31 -4.14
N ASP A 8 -7.41 17.57 -4.16
CA ASP A 8 -8.79 18.06 -4.11
C ASP A 8 -9.30 18.34 -2.67
N ASP A 9 -8.39 18.46 -1.69
CA ASP A 9 -8.66 18.66 -0.25
C ASP A 9 -9.55 17.56 0.38
N ARG A 10 -9.63 16.39 -0.26
CA ARG A 10 -10.37 15.25 0.27
C ARG A 10 -9.57 14.59 1.39
N LYS A 11 -10.22 14.43 2.54
CA LYS A 11 -9.65 13.82 3.74
C LYS A 11 -9.95 12.32 3.79
N ILE A 12 -8.92 11.50 3.62
CA ILE A 12 -9.00 10.04 3.65
C ILE A 12 -8.51 9.54 5.00
N ARG A 13 -9.35 8.77 5.71
CA ARG A 13 -8.96 8.09 6.96
C ARG A 13 -8.25 6.78 6.67
N LEU A 14 -7.05 6.66 7.23
CA LEU A 14 -6.21 5.47 7.14
C LEU A 14 -6.09 4.79 8.49
N THR A 15 -6.19 3.47 8.47
CA THR A 15 -5.79 2.61 9.58
C THR A 15 -4.27 2.67 9.75
N GLU A 16 -3.78 2.13 10.86
CA GLU A 16 -2.34 2.08 11.13
C GLU A 16 -1.59 1.22 10.09
N LYS A 17 -2.10 0.04 9.74
CA LYS A 17 -1.47 -0.84 8.75
C LYS A 17 -1.46 -0.20 7.36
N GLU A 18 -2.57 0.40 6.92
CA GLU A 18 -2.63 1.14 5.65
C GLU A 18 -1.62 2.30 5.63
N THR A 19 -1.50 3.04 6.74
CA THR A 19 -0.51 4.12 6.88
C THR A 19 0.92 3.59 6.76
N ASN A 20 1.22 2.46 7.40
CA ASN A 20 2.56 1.89 7.41
C ASN A 20 2.95 1.36 6.02
N ILE A 21 2.03 0.72 5.30
CA ILE A 21 2.24 0.32 3.89
C ILE A 21 2.61 1.55 3.05
N LEU A 22 1.78 2.60 3.05
CA LEU A 22 2.03 3.79 2.22
C LEU A 22 3.35 4.46 2.58
N LYS A 23 3.67 4.62 3.87
CA LYS A 23 4.95 5.19 4.30
C LYS A 23 6.15 4.38 3.82
N PHE A 24 6.05 3.05 3.89
CA PHE A 24 7.15 2.18 3.48
C PHE A 24 7.38 2.29 1.98
N LEU A 25 6.31 2.20 1.19
CA LEU A 25 6.37 2.35 -0.27
C LEU A 25 6.88 3.73 -0.68
N TYR A 26 6.41 4.79 -0.01
CA TYR A 26 6.84 6.16 -0.28
C TYR A 26 8.33 6.38 -0.03
N ARG A 27 8.89 5.72 0.99
CA ARG A 27 10.34 5.75 1.29
C ARG A 27 11.17 4.89 0.34
N SER A 28 10.54 3.96 -0.37
CA SER A 28 11.21 3.01 -1.27
C SER A 28 11.29 3.58 -2.69
N THR A 29 11.71 4.85 -2.79
CA THR A 29 11.35 5.87 -3.79
C THR A 29 11.42 5.51 -5.27
N GLU A 30 12.07 4.41 -5.68
CA GLU A 30 12.19 4.02 -7.10
C GLU A 30 12.01 2.52 -7.35
N GLY A 31 11.66 1.73 -6.33
CA GLY A 31 11.67 0.27 -6.40
C GLY A 31 10.31 -0.38 -6.21
N VAL A 32 10.11 -1.49 -6.93
CA VAL A 32 9.09 -2.48 -6.55
C VAL A 32 9.49 -3.08 -5.21
N VAL A 33 8.62 -2.96 -4.21
CA VAL A 33 8.81 -3.60 -2.91
C VAL A 33 8.18 -4.99 -2.92
N PRO A 34 8.94 -6.07 -2.65
CA PRO A 34 8.43 -7.43 -2.57
C PRO A 34 7.37 -7.62 -1.46
N ARG A 35 6.48 -8.59 -1.68
CA ARG A 35 5.38 -8.92 -0.74
C ARG A 35 5.88 -9.35 0.63
N ASP A 36 6.88 -10.21 0.67
CA ASP A 36 7.50 -10.73 1.89
C ASP A 36 8.15 -9.61 2.70
N VAL A 37 8.80 -8.64 2.04
CA VAL A 37 9.33 -7.43 2.70
C VAL A 37 8.20 -6.62 3.34
N LEU A 38 7.10 -6.35 2.61
CA LEU A 38 5.96 -5.62 3.19
C LEU A 38 5.30 -6.37 4.34
N LEU A 39 5.16 -7.69 4.22
CA LEU A 39 4.59 -8.54 5.28
C LEU A 39 5.46 -8.53 6.54
N HIS A 40 6.78 -8.59 6.37
CA HIS A 40 7.74 -8.48 7.46
C HIS A 40 7.67 -7.09 8.11
N GLU A 41 7.81 -6.01 7.34
CA GLU A 41 7.92 -4.66 7.88
C GLU A 41 6.63 -4.14 8.52
N VAL A 42 5.47 -4.57 7.99
CA VAL A 42 4.18 -4.08 8.48
C VAL A 42 3.55 -5.00 9.53
N TRP A 43 3.78 -6.31 9.48
CA TRP A 43 3.19 -7.29 10.42
C TRP A 43 4.19 -8.10 11.24
N GLY A 44 5.49 -8.08 10.92
CA GLY A 44 6.50 -8.92 11.56
C GLY A 44 6.44 -10.38 11.10
N TYR A 45 5.85 -10.67 9.94
CA TYR A 45 5.78 -12.03 9.42
C TYR A 45 7.10 -12.45 8.79
N ASN A 46 7.50 -13.70 9.04
CA ASN A 46 8.67 -14.29 8.40
C ASN A 46 8.39 -14.63 6.92
N ALA A 47 9.45 -14.73 6.13
CA ALA A 47 9.36 -15.22 4.75
C ALA A 47 8.72 -16.62 4.71
N GLY A 48 7.87 -16.87 3.71
CA GLY A 48 7.18 -18.16 3.53
C GLY A 48 5.81 -18.28 4.20
N VAL A 49 5.32 -17.25 4.91
CA VAL A 49 3.93 -17.23 5.40
C VAL A 49 2.96 -17.01 4.24
N THR A 50 2.07 -17.98 4.00
CA THR A 50 0.96 -17.84 3.05
C THR A 50 -0.19 -17.08 3.70
N THR A 51 -0.46 -15.87 3.21
CA THR A 51 -1.56 -15.02 3.72
C THR A 51 -2.06 -14.08 2.62
N HIS A 52 -3.31 -13.64 2.76
CA HIS A 52 -3.96 -12.62 1.92
C HIS A 52 -4.13 -11.27 2.64
N THR A 53 -3.49 -11.10 3.80
CA THR A 53 -3.63 -9.86 4.59
C THR A 53 -3.13 -8.65 3.82
N LEU A 54 -1.99 -8.76 3.13
CA LEU A 54 -1.42 -7.67 2.35
C LEU A 54 -2.36 -7.28 1.20
N GLU A 55 -2.82 -8.25 0.41
CA GLU A 55 -3.77 -8.04 -0.70
C GLU A 55 -5.03 -7.31 -0.24
N THR A 56 -5.58 -7.74 0.89
CA THR A 56 -6.80 -7.13 1.45
C THR A 56 -6.57 -5.66 1.80
N HIS A 57 -5.40 -5.31 2.36
CA HIS A 57 -5.07 -3.92 2.68
C HIS A 57 -4.76 -3.10 1.43
N ILE A 58 -4.07 -3.68 0.43
CA ILE A 58 -3.84 -3.03 -0.87
C ILE A 58 -5.16 -2.74 -1.58
N TYR A 59 -6.08 -3.70 -1.60
CA TYR A 59 -7.42 -3.52 -2.16
C TYR A 59 -8.15 -2.35 -1.47
N ARG A 60 -8.18 -2.32 -0.13
CA ARG A 60 -8.82 -1.23 0.63
C ARG A 60 -8.14 0.12 0.41
N LEU A 61 -6.81 0.15 0.27
CA LEU A 61 -6.07 1.36 -0.08
C LEU A 61 -6.50 1.88 -1.45
N ARG A 62 -6.54 1.02 -2.47
CA ARG A 62 -6.97 1.40 -3.83
C ARG A 62 -8.37 1.99 -3.84
N GLN A 63 -9.32 1.38 -3.12
CA GLN A 63 -10.69 1.90 -2.97
C GLN A 63 -10.73 3.32 -2.35
N LYS A 64 -9.70 3.71 -1.61
CA LYS A 64 -9.63 5.02 -0.93
C LYS A 64 -8.90 6.07 -1.75
N ILE A 65 -7.77 5.69 -2.36
CA ILE A 65 -6.80 6.64 -2.93
C ILE A 65 -6.84 6.71 -4.45
N GLU A 66 -7.32 5.66 -5.14
CA GLU A 66 -7.35 5.65 -6.60
C GLU A 66 -8.63 6.33 -7.11
N PRO A 67 -8.55 7.10 -8.21
CA PRO A 67 -9.73 7.55 -8.94
C PRO A 67 -10.56 6.38 -9.49
N ASP A 68 -9.88 5.35 -10.01
CA ASP A 68 -10.47 4.08 -10.45
C ASP A 68 -9.69 2.90 -9.84
N PRO A 69 -10.23 2.22 -8.82
CA PRO A 69 -9.57 1.10 -8.16
C PRO A 69 -9.31 -0.11 -9.07
N SER A 70 -10.06 -0.25 -10.17
CA SER A 70 -9.89 -1.34 -11.15
C SER A 70 -8.72 -1.06 -12.10
N ASN A 71 -8.35 0.21 -12.25
CA ASN A 71 -7.23 0.69 -13.05
C ASN A 71 -6.28 1.50 -12.17
N ALA A 72 -5.66 0.83 -11.19
CA ALA A 72 -4.80 1.44 -10.19
C ALA A 72 -3.56 2.07 -10.84
N ARG A 73 -3.35 3.37 -10.60
CA ARG A 73 -2.21 4.13 -11.14
C ARG A 73 -1.29 4.67 -10.06
N ILE A 74 -1.80 4.87 -8.84
CA ILE A 74 -1.02 5.39 -7.71
C ILE A 74 -0.32 4.25 -6.97
N LEU A 75 -1.03 3.17 -6.66
CA LEU A 75 -0.53 1.99 -5.96
C LEU A 75 -0.58 0.76 -6.89
N VAL A 76 0.51 0.56 -7.62
CA VAL A 76 0.62 -0.46 -8.68
C VAL A 76 1.21 -1.76 -8.16
N THR A 77 0.77 -2.87 -8.78
CA THR A 77 1.36 -4.20 -8.61
C THR A 77 2.28 -4.45 -9.77
N GLU A 78 3.55 -4.75 -9.49
CA GLU A 78 4.58 -4.97 -10.50
C GLU A 78 5.52 -6.06 -10.01
N SER A 79 5.93 -7.00 -10.89
CA SER A 79 6.90 -8.07 -10.57
C SER A 79 6.64 -8.83 -9.26
N GLY A 80 5.37 -9.06 -8.92
CA GLY A 80 4.98 -9.75 -7.68
C GLY A 80 5.11 -8.93 -6.40
N GLY A 81 5.37 -7.63 -6.49
CA GLY A 81 5.42 -6.67 -5.39
C GLY A 81 4.52 -5.46 -5.63
N TYR A 82 4.76 -4.38 -4.88
CA TYR A 82 4.00 -3.15 -4.95
C TYR A 82 4.92 -1.93 -4.95
N ARG A 83 4.50 -0.86 -5.62
CA ARG A 83 5.15 0.45 -5.55
C ARG A 83 4.14 1.58 -5.61
N LEU A 84 4.55 2.75 -5.13
CA LEU A 84 3.83 3.99 -5.41
C LEU A 84 4.38 4.62 -6.68
N VAL A 85 3.49 5.10 -7.54
CA VAL A 85 3.82 5.93 -8.70
C VAL A 85 3.43 7.36 -8.33
N ALA A 86 4.38 8.28 -8.47
CA ALA A 86 4.15 9.71 -8.37
C ALA A 86 3.78 10.27 -9.74
#